data_AF-A0A419FYG1-F1
#
_entry.id   AF-A0A419FYG1-F1
#
_cell.length_a   1.000
_cell.length_b   1.000
_cell.length_c   1.000
_cell.angle_alpha   90.00
_cell.angle_beta   90.00
_cell.angle_gamma   90.00
#
_symmetry.space_group_name_H-M   'P 1'
#
loop_
_entity.id
_entity.type
_entity.pdbx_description
1 polymer ?
#
loop_
_entity_poly.entity_id
_entity_poly.type
_entity_poly.pdbx_seq_one_letter_code
_entity_poly.pdbx_strand_id
1 'polypeptide(L)'
;METKEMAKKGLYVGTGIGLILFALVGLFPGSMVGGVIGLKIAGSMLGAPVHATVLARLIVAAFMIIGVLTAAIAFILGTGIVGWLVGSVADTVKARHEVPAEAAAKR
;
A
#
# COMPACT_ATOMS: atom_id res chain seq x y z
N MET A 1 2.67 -26.03 -15.37
CA MET A 1 2.51 -24.55 -15.41
C MET A 1 1.72 -24.05 -14.19
N GLU A 2 1.85 -24.70 -13.02
CA GLU A 2 0.93 -24.55 -11.87
C GLU A 2 1.43 -23.53 -10.82
N THR A 3 2.75 -23.28 -10.76
CA THR A 3 3.45 -22.37 -9.83
C THR A 3 3.06 -20.89 -9.95
N LYS A 4 2.18 -20.52 -10.89
CA LYS A 4 1.73 -19.13 -11.07
C LYS A 4 0.42 -18.83 -10.33
N GLU A 5 -0.34 -19.84 -9.93
CA GLU A 5 -1.69 -19.61 -9.39
C GLU A 5 -1.65 -19.11 -7.94
N MET A 6 -0.82 -19.72 -7.09
CA MET A 6 -0.67 -19.30 -5.69
C MET A 6 0.03 -17.95 -5.56
N ALA A 7 1.05 -17.69 -6.39
CA ALA A 7 1.69 -16.39 -6.47
C ALA A 7 0.73 -15.27 -6.93
N LYS A 8 -0.15 -15.55 -7.90
CA LYS A 8 -1.19 -14.60 -8.34
C LYS A 8 -2.24 -14.36 -7.26
N LYS A 9 -2.70 -15.43 -6.58
CA LYS A 9 -3.65 -15.32 -5.45
C LYS A 9 -3.03 -14.53 -4.29
N GLY A 10 -1.78 -14.82 -3.93
CA GLY A 10 -1.03 -14.11 -2.90
C GLY A 10 -0.82 -12.63 -3.22
N LEU A 11 -0.52 -12.30 -4.49
CA LEU A 11 -0.45 -10.91 -4.95
C LEU A 11 -1.80 -10.20 -4.84
N TYR A 12 -2.91 -10.84 -5.25
CA TYR A 12 -4.25 -10.23 -5.23
C TYR A 12 -4.77 -10.01 -3.80
N VAL A 13 -4.52 -10.97 -2.91
CA VAL A 13 -4.84 -10.85 -1.49
C VAL A 13 -3.94 -9.81 -0.83
N GLY A 14 -2.65 -9.78 -1.17
CA GLY A 14 -1.69 -8.80 -0.69
C GLY A 14 -2.09 -7.36 -1.05
N THR A 15 -2.41 -7.08 -2.32
CA THR A 15 -2.89 -5.75 -2.74
C THR A 15 -4.25 -5.40 -2.14
N GLY A 16 -5.16 -6.37 -1.99
CA GLY A 16 -6.44 -6.16 -1.31
C GLY A 16 -6.28 -5.74 0.15
N ILE A 17 -5.43 -6.46 0.90
CA ILE A 17 -5.10 -6.12 2.29
C ILE A 17 -4.38 -4.76 2.36
N GLY A 18 -3.47 -4.50 1.42
CA GLY A 18 -2.79 -3.22 1.27
C GLY A 18 -3.73 -2.04 1.11
N LEU A 19 -4.78 -2.20 0.31
CA LEU A 19 -5.78 -1.16 0.10
C LEU A 19 -6.57 -0.88 1.38
N ILE A 20 -6.94 -1.92 2.13
CA ILE A 20 -7.66 -1.77 3.40
C ILE A 20 -6.76 -1.10 4.45
N LEU A 21 -5.50 -1.54 4.58
CA LEU A 21 -4.51 -0.93 5.46
C LEU A 21 -4.24 0.53 5.08
N PHE A 22 -4.13 0.82 3.78
CA PHE A 22 -4.03 2.17 3.27
C PHE A 22 -5.24 3.00 3.70
N ALA A 23 -6.47 2.53 3.51
CA ALA A 23 -7.65 3.31 3.87
C ALA A 23 -7.72 3.62 5.38
N LEU A 24 -7.50 2.60 6.23
CA LEU A 24 -7.69 2.71 7.67
C LEU A 24 -6.54 3.42 8.39
N VAL A 25 -5.29 3.15 7.98
CA VAL A 25 -4.09 3.59 8.71
C VAL A 25 -3.29 4.63 7.92
N GLY A 26 -3.33 4.59 6.58
CA GLY A 26 -2.61 5.55 5.74
C GLY A 26 -3.42 6.82 5.44
N LEU A 27 -4.63 6.63 4.92
CA LEU A 27 -5.47 7.70 4.40
C LEU A 27 -6.22 8.40 5.51
N PHE A 28 -6.90 7.66 6.39
CA PHE A 28 -7.77 8.27 7.39
C PHE A 28 -7.00 9.14 8.41
N PRO A 29 -6.02 8.64 9.18
CA PRO A 29 -5.26 9.48 10.09
C PRO A 29 -4.22 10.35 9.35
N GLY A 30 -3.66 9.88 8.24
CA GLY A 30 -2.65 10.63 7.47
C GLY A 30 -3.23 11.89 6.82
N SER A 31 -4.46 11.83 6.31
CA SER A 31 -5.17 12.99 5.74
C SER A 31 -5.41 14.09 6.79
N MET A 32 -5.80 13.70 8.00
CA MET A 32 -6.06 14.64 9.10
C MET A 32 -4.76 15.34 9.54
N VAL A 33 -3.70 14.58 9.79
CA VAL A 33 -2.41 15.12 10.24
C VAL A 33 -1.74 15.94 9.13
N GLY A 34 -1.73 15.42 7.90
CA GLY A 34 -1.15 16.09 6.74
C GLY A 34 -1.86 17.40 6.39
N GLY A 35 -3.18 17.47 6.53
CA GLY A 35 -3.95 18.70 6.29
C GLY A 35 -3.59 19.82 7.28
N VAL A 36 -3.49 19.51 8.58
CA VAL A 36 -3.14 20.51 9.62
C VAL A 36 -1.70 20.98 9.46
N ILE A 37 -0.76 20.06 9.22
CA ILE A 37 0.66 20.41 9.01
C ILE A 37 0.83 21.20 7.71
N GLY A 38 0.20 20.77 6.61
CA GLY A 38 0.26 21.46 5.33
C GLY A 38 -0.29 22.88 5.39
N LEU A 39 -1.39 23.08 6.12
CA LEU A 39 -1.95 24.42 6.31
C LEU A 39 -1.06 25.31 7.20
N LYS A 40 -0.40 24.74 8.23
CA LYS A 40 0.58 25.47 9.06
C LYS A 40 1.81 25.88 8.25
N ILE A 41 2.32 25.00 7.40
CA ILE A 41 3.47 25.30 6.52
C ILE A 41 3.08 26.38 5.50
N ALA A 42 1.95 26.21 4.82
CA ALA A 42 1.45 27.20 3.86
C ALA A 42 1.21 28.57 4.53
N GLY A 43 0.64 28.58 5.73
CA GLY A 43 0.47 29.80 6.53
C GLY A 43 1.79 30.46 6.96
N SER A 44 2.83 29.65 7.22
CA SER A 44 4.17 30.18 7.54
C SER A 44 4.90 30.75 6.32
N MET A 45 4.66 30.20 5.12
CA MET A 45 5.28 30.68 3.88
C MET A 45 4.56 31.90 3.26
N LEU A 46 3.23 31.99 3.43
CA LEU A 46 2.42 33.08 2.86
C LEU A 46 2.07 34.20 3.85
N GLY A 47 2.40 34.06 5.14
CA GLY A 47 2.12 35.05 6.19
C GLY A 47 0.68 34.98 6.72
N ALA A 48 0.49 35.31 8.00
CA ALA A 48 -0.83 35.39 8.65
C ALA A 48 -1.48 36.79 8.46
N PRO A 49 -2.82 36.93 8.43
CA PRO A 49 -3.84 35.93 8.75
C PRO A 49 -4.44 35.26 7.51
N VAL A 50 -4.75 33.97 7.69
CA VAL A 50 -5.09 32.93 6.71
C VAL A 50 -6.48 33.11 6.08
N HIS A 51 -6.89 34.35 5.79
CA HIS A 51 -8.20 34.65 5.21
C HIS A 51 -8.22 34.67 3.66
N ALA A 52 -7.10 34.88 2.97
CA ALA A 52 -7.20 35.49 1.64
C ALA A 52 -6.46 34.85 0.46
N THR A 53 -5.88 33.65 0.56
CA THR A 53 -5.31 33.02 -0.64
C THR A 53 -5.99 31.69 -0.91
N VAL A 54 -7.05 31.75 -1.71
CA VAL A 54 -7.57 30.59 -2.48
C VAL A 54 -6.40 29.81 -3.11
N LEU A 55 -5.35 30.53 -3.50
CA LEU A 55 -4.07 30.00 -3.96
C LEU A 55 -3.37 29.06 -2.95
N ALA A 56 -3.27 29.41 -1.67
CA ALA A 56 -2.67 28.53 -0.66
C ALA A 56 -3.49 27.25 -0.45
N ARG A 57 -4.82 27.35 -0.48
CA ARG A 57 -5.71 26.19 -0.39
C ARG A 57 -5.61 25.29 -1.63
N LEU A 58 -5.52 25.87 -2.82
CA LEU A 58 -5.31 25.13 -4.07
C LEU A 58 -3.98 24.38 -4.07
N ILE A 59 -2.91 25.03 -3.62
CA ILE A 59 -1.58 24.40 -3.51
C ILE A 59 -1.64 23.24 -2.52
N VAL A 60 -2.17 23.46 -1.30
CA VAL A 60 -2.30 22.38 -0.31
C VAL A 60 -3.17 21.25 -0.83
N ALA A 61 -4.30 21.54 -1.49
CA ALA A 61 -5.16 20.53 -2.09
C ALA A 61 -4.43 19.71 -3.17
N ALA A 62 -3.65 20.36 -4.05
CA ALA A 62 -2.86 19.67 -5.07
C ALA A 62 -1.82 18.74 -4.45
N PHE A 63 -1.07 19.22 -3.45
CA PHE A 63 -0.08 18.39 -2.72
C PHE A 63 -0.73 17.26 -1.92
N MET A 64 -1.93 17.47 -1.40
CA MET A 64 -2.68 16.44 -0.68
C MET A 64 -3.09 15.30 -1.61
N ILE A 65 -3.57 15.60 -2.83
CA ILE A 65 -3.87 14.59 -3.84
C ILE A 65 -2.61 13.80 -4.23
N ILE A 66 -1.51 14.50 -4.51
CA ILE A 66 -0.23 13.86 -4.89
C ILE A 66 0.30 12.97 -3.77
N GLY A 67 0.24 13.44 -2.52
CA GLY A 67 0.67 12.68 -1.35
C GLY A 67 -0.18 11.43 -1.13
N VAL A 68 -1.50 11.54 -1.27
CA VAL A 68 -2.44 10.42 -1.17
C VAL A 68 -2.19 9.38 -2.27
N LEU A 69 -1.99 9.82 -3.51
CA LEU A 69 -1.69 8.91 -4.62
C LEU A 69 -0.36 8.18 -4.40
N THR A 70 0.66 8.89 -3.94
CA THR A 70 1.98 8.30 -3.66
C THR A 70 1.91 7.28 -2.51
N ALA A 71 1.19 7.61 -1.44
CA ALA A 71 0.98 6.71 -0.31
C ALA A 71 0.14 5.47 -0.70
N ALA A 72 -0.87 5.64 -1.56
CA ALA A 72 -1.64 4.53 -2.10
C ALA A 72 -0.76 3.56 -2.89
N ILE A 73 0.08 4.10 -3.79
CA ILE A 73 1.04 3.31 -4.57
C ILE A 73 2.00 2.57 -3.63
N ALA A 74 2.55 3.24 -2.63
CA ALA A 74 3.49 2.64 -1.68
C ALA A 74 2.85 1.48 -0.89
N PHE A 75 1.62 1.64 -0.39
CA PHE A 75 0.92 0.60 0.34
C PHE A 75 0.52 -0.57 -0.55
N ILE A 76 -0.05 -0.30 -1.73
CA ILE A 76 -0.51 -1.35 -2.65
C ILE A 76 0.68 -2.14 -3.19
N LEU A 77 1.73 -1.46 -3.67
CA LEU A 77 2.91 -2.16 -4.18
C LEU A 77 3.70 -2.84 -3.06
N GLY A 78 3.87 -2.19 -1.91
CA GLY A 78 4.61 -2.76 -0.78
C GLY A 78 3.97 -4.05 -0.26
N THR A 79 2.67 -4.01 0.03
CA THR A 79 1.93 -5.20 0.48
C THR A 79 1.72 -6.23 -0.62
N GLY A 80 1.61 -5.80 -1.88
CA GLY A 80 1.55 -6.70 -3.03
C GLY A 80 2.85 -7.49 -3.22
N ILE A 81 4.01 -6.84 -3.11
CA ILE A 81 5.32 -7.50 -3.18
C ILE A 81 5.49 -8.48 -2.01
N VAL A 82 5.09 -8.08 -0.80
CA VAL A 82 5.12 -8.96 0.38
C VAL A 82 4.17 -10.15 0.19
N GLY A 83 2.95 -9.94 -0.28
CA GLY A 83 1.98 -11.01 -0.57
C GLY A 83 2.44 -11.96 -1.67
N TRP A 84 3.15 -11.44 -2.69
CA TRP A 84 3.78 -12.25 -3.73
C TRP A 84 4.94 -13.08 -3.18
N LEU A 85 5.82 -12.49 -2.37
CA LEU A 85 6.92 -13.19 -1.70
C LEU A 85 6.41 -14.33 -0.81
N VAL A 86 5.39 -14.06 0.03
CA VAL A 86 4.79 -15.09 0.89
C VAL A 86 4.13 -16.19 0.05
N GLY A 87 3.44 -15.83 -1.04
CA GLY A 87 2.85 -16.78 -1.97
C GLY A 87 3.89 -17.68 -2.66
N SER A 88 5.02 -17.11 -3.09
CA SER A 88 6.12 -17.86 -3.71
C SER A 88 6.84 -18.78 -2.71
N VAL A 89 7.05 -18.34 -1.47
CA VAL A 89 7.64 -19.19 -0.42
C VAL A 89 6.70 -20.35 -0.07
N ALA A 90 5.39 -20.09 0.05
CA ALA A 90 4.40 -21.14 0.29
C ALA A 90 4.37 -22.18 -0.84
N ASP A 91 4.48 -21.75 -2.10
CA ASP A 91 4.57 -22.63 -3.27
C ASP A 91 5.84 -23.51 -3.22
N THR A 92 6.97 -22.93 -2.82
CA THR A 92 8.25 -23.66 -2.70
C THR A 92 8.22 -24.70 -1.57
N VAL A 93 7.54 -24.39 -0.46
CA VAL A 93 7.37 -25.33 0.67
C VAL A 93 6.38 -26.44 0.30
N LYS A 94 5.30 -26.13 -0.42
CA LYS A 94 4.30 -27.12 -0.85
C LYS A 94 4.87 -28.07 -1.92
N ALA A 95 5.63 -27.55 -2.88
CA ALA A 95 6.37 -28.38 -3.84
C ALA A 95 7.38 -29.31 -3.16
N ARG A 96 7.97 -28.89 -2.03
CA ARG A 96 8.81 -29.78 -1.20
C ARG A 96 8.03 -30.80 -0.37
N HIS A 97 6.73 -30.63 -0.16
CA HIS A 97 5.86 -31.55 0.56
C HIS A 97 5.14 -32.56 -0.35
N GLU A 98 5.00 -32.26 -1.64
CA GLU A 98 4.48 -33.21 -2.64
C GLU A 98 5.55 -34.22 -3.08
N VAL A 99 6.83 -33.84 -3.12
CA VAL A 99 7.97 -34.74 -3.38
C VAL A 99 8.10 -35.92 -2.37
N PRO A 100 7.91 -35.77 -1.05
CA PRO A 100 7.93 -36.89 -0.10
C PRO A 100 6.66 -37.76 -0.17
N ALA A 101 5.54 -37.27 -0.71
CA ALA A 101 4.31 -38.06 -0.87
C ALA A 101 4.38 -38.97 -2.12
N GLU A 102 4.94 -38.49 -3.22
CA GLU A 102 5.09 -39.29 -4.45
C GLU A 102 6.21 -40.35 -4.33
N ALA A 103 7.23 -40.10 -3.49
CA ALA A 103 8.26 -41.08 -3.17
C ALA A 103 7.81 -42.19 -2.18
N ALA A 104 6.75 -41.95 -1.40
CA ALA A 104 6.18 -42.94 -0.48
C ALA A 104 5.11 -43.83 -1.12
N ALA A 105 4.46 -43.38 -2.20
CA ALA A 105 3.43 -44.14 -2.92
C ALA A 105 3.98 -45.19 -3.91
N LYS A 106 5.32 -45.30 -4.03
CA LYS A 106 5.99 -46.25 -4.95
C LYS A 106 6.86 -47.30 -4.25
N ARG A 107 6.60 -47.58 -2.97
CA ARG A 107 7.17 -48.72 -2.23
C ARG A 107 6.07 -49.70 -1.83
#